data_AF-A0A953L119-F1
#
_entry.id   AF-A0A953L119-F1
#
_cell.length_a   1.000
_cell.length_b   1.000
_cell.length_c   1.000
_cell.angle_alpha   90.00
_cell.angle_beta   90.00
_cell.angle_gamma   90.00
#
_symmetry.space_group_name_H-M   'P 1'
#
loop_
_entity.id
_entity.type
_entity.pdbx_description
1 polymer ?
#
loop_
_entity_poly.entity_id
_entity_poly.type
_entity_poly.pdbx_seq_one_letter_code
_entity_poly.pdbx_strand_id
1 'polypeptide(L)'
;MRFRILSSLDEIPECDIIYSVQHHEILKTQHIRKARSLALNLHLAPLPEYRGCNQFSFAIMDEARSFGVSIHRIDERIDHGALLFEKRFSISPDIWVEDLYQKSVNAGIELFKETLPGNPEQGLSGSGYRYTRPPEPYLLQKRYSGTETHLGLPG
;
A
#
# COMPACT_ATOMS: atom_id res chain seq x y z
N MET A 1 18.05 -22.00 -3.69
CA MET A 1 16.68 -21.42 -3.65
C MET A 1 16.09 -21.55 -5.05
N ARG A 2 14.91 -22.15 -5.21
CA ARG A 2 14.28 -22.39 -6.52
C ARG A 2 13.14 -21.39 -6.68
N PHE A 3 13.25 -20.50 -7.65
CA PHE A 3 12.19 -19.56 -7.99
C PHE A 3 11.28 -20.19 -9.05
N ARG A 4 9.96 -20.05 -8.88
CA ARG A 4 8.97 -20.45 -9.87
C ARG A 4 8.23 -19.19 -10.31
N ILE A 5 8.28 -18.89 -11.60
CA ILE A 5 7.46 -17.85 -12.21
C ILE A 5 6.14 -18.52 -12.58
N LEU A 6 5.03 -17.89 -12.19
CA LEU A 6 3.68 -18.35 -12.52
C LEU A 6 3.16 -17.53 -13.68
N SER A 7 2.38 -18.15 -14.56
CA SER A 7 1.77 -17.46 -15.71
C SER A 7 0.42 -16.83 -15.38
N SER A 8 -0.20 -17.22 -14.27
CA SER A 8 -1.49 -16.70 -13.80
C SER A 8 -1.59 -16.77 -12.27
N LEU A 9 -2.42 -15.91 -11.66
CA LEU A 9 -2.78 -15.97 -10.24
C LEU A 9 -3.50 -17.27 -9.86
N ASP A 10 -4.17 -17.93 -10.81
CA ASP A 10 -4.85 -19.21 -10.56
C ASP A 10 -3.86 -20.36 -10.31
N GLU A 11 -2.58 -20.18 -10.67
CA GLU A 11 -1.51 -21.17 -10.44
C GLU A 11 -0.85 -21.02 -9.07
N ILE A 12 -1.27 -20.05 -8.25
CA ILE A 12 -0.71 -19.85 -6.90
C ILE A 12 -0.93 -21.13 -6.08
N PRO A 13 0.16 -21.80 -5.62
CA PRO A 13 0.04 -22.97 -4.77
C PRO A 13 -0.42 -22.57 -3.38
N GLU A 14 -0.89 -23.55 -2.60
CA GLU A 14 -1.05 -23.32 -1.17
C GLU A 14 0.29 -22.95 -0.53
N CYS A 15 0.27 -21.93 0.31
CA CYS A 15 1.44 -21.39 0.97
C CYS A 15 1.06 -20.82 2.34
N ASP A 16 2.05 -20.57 3.19
CA ASP A 16 1.78 -19.99 4.50
C ASP A 16 1.50 -18.48 4.40
N ILE A 17 2.24 -17.78 3.54
CA ILE A 17 2.20 -16.33 3.40
C ILE A 17 2.18 -15.91 1.93
N ILE A 18 1.31 -14.95 1.59
CA ILE A 18 1.31 -14.22 0.32
C ILE A 18 1.77 -12.78 0.57
N TYR A 19 2.69 -12.29 -0.27
CA TYR A 19 3.03 -10.88 -0.38
C TYR A 19 2.69 -10.37 -1.78
N SER A 20 1.76 -9.43 -1.85
CA SER A 20 1.50 -8.60 -3.02
C SER A 20 2.38 -7.36 -2.95
N VAL A 21 3.16 -7.11 -4.00
CA VAL A 21 4.06 -5.95 -4.10
C VAL A 21 3.83 -5.28 -5.45
N GLN A 22 3.23 -4.09 -5.45
CA GLN A 22 2.94 -3.33 -6.67
C GLN A 22 2.26 -4.17 -7.77
N HIS A 23 1.43 -5.14 -7.39
CA HIS A 23 0.79 -6.03 -8.35
C HIS A 23 -0.39 -5.33 -9.03
N HIS A 24 -0.50 -5.48 -10.35
CA HIS A 24 -1.48 -4.76 -11.15
C HIS A 24 -2.88 -5.40 -11.11
N GLU A 25 -2.96 -6.71 -10.84
CA GLU A 25 -4.24 -7.42 -10.71
C GLU A 25 -4.71 -7.44 -9.25
N ILE A 26 -6.03 -7.34 -9.08
CA ILE A 26 -6.66 -7.49 -7.78
C ILE A 26 -6.70 -8.98 -7.43
N LEU A 27 -6.11 -9.34 -6.28
CA LEU A 27 -6.23 -10.70 -5.74
C LEU A 27 -7.67 -10.95 -5.32
N LYS A 28 -8.34 -11.87 -6.01
CA LYS A 28 -9.69 -12.34 -5.66
C LYS A 28 -9.63 -13.22 -4.42
N THR A 29 -10.79 -13.41 -3.77
CA THR A 29 -10.95 -14.30 -2.61
C THR A 29 -10.32 -15.68 -2.80
N GLN A 30 -10.45 -16.28 -3.99
CA GLN A 30 -9.86 -17.59 -4.29
C GLN A 30 -8.32 -17.59 -4.26
N HIS A 31 -7.68 -16.48 -4.61
CA HIS A 31 -6.23 -16.32 -4.56
C HIS A 31 -5.78 -16.09 -3.11
N ILE A 32 -6.49 -15.21 -2.39
CA ILE A 32 -6.21 -14.88 -0.98
C ILE A 32 -6.27 -16.14 -0.10
N ARG A 33 -7.26 -17.00 -0.33
CA ARG A 33 -7.45 -18.28 0.40
C ARG A 33 -6.31 -19.29 0.22
N LYS A 34 -5.39 -19.07 -0.72
CA LYS A 34 -4.18 -19.90 -0.85
C LYS A 34 -3.18 -19.64 0.27
N ALA A 35 -3.23 -18.48 0.92
CA ALA A 35 -2.44 -18.19 2.12
C ALA A 35 -3.11 -18.80 3.35
N ARG A 36 -2.41 -19.73 4.02
CA ARG A 36 -2.91 -20.38 5.24
C ARG A 36 -2.87 -19.46 6.46
N SER A 37 -1.89 -18.56 6.52
CA SER A 37 -1.67 -17.70 7.68
C SER A 37 -1.92 -16.23 7.37
N LEU A 38 -1.29 -15.69 6.31
CA LEU A 38 -1.28 -14.25 6.09
C LEU A 38 -1.19 -13.87 4.61
N ALA A 39 -2.03 -12.93 4.17
CA ALA A 39 -1.90 -12.27 2.88
C ALA A 39 -1.67 -10.78 3.13
N LEU A 40 -0.57 -10.24 2.61
CA LEU A 40 -0.13 -8.87 2.82
C LEU A 40 0.02 -8.13 1.49
N ASN A 41 -0.19 -6.82 1.52
CA ASN A 41 0.12 -5.93 0.41
C ASN A 41 1.05 -4.82 0.89
N LEU A 42 2.15 -4.60 0.16
CA LEU A 42 3.00 -3.42 0.29
C LEU A 42 2.48 -2.34 -0.66
N HIS A 43 1.89 -1.29 -0.09
CA HIS A 43 1.41 -0.11 -0.80
C HIS A 43 2.44 1.01 -0.68
N LEU A 44 2.87 1.59 -1.81
CA LEU A 44 3.85 2.68 -1.83
C LEU A 44 3.22 4.05 -1.54
N ALA A 45 2.29 4.08 -0.60
CA ALA A 45 1.69 5.29 -0.05
C ALA A 45 1.31 5.04 1.42
N PRO A 46 1.15 6.09 2.24
CA PRO A 46 0.69 5.94 3.61
C PRO A 46 -0.83 5.76 3.67
N LEU A 47 -1.35 4.64 4.19
CA LEU A 47 -2.79 4.43 4.29
C LEU A 47 -3.38 5.06 5.57
N PRO A 48 -4.63 5.59 5.54
CA PRO A 48 -5.59 5.58 4.42
C PRO A 48 -5.37 6.65 3.34
N GLU A 49 -4.38 7.52 3.50
CA GLU A 49 -4.08 8.57 2.53
C GLU A 49 -3.64 7.96 1.19
N TYR A 50 -3.91 8.66 0.09
CA TYR A 50 -3.40 8.28 -1.24
C TYR A 50 -3.61 6.80 -1.63
N ARG A 51 -4.73 6.21 -1.20
CA ARG A 51 -5.16 4.87 -1.59
C ARG A 51 -5.52 4.80 -3.07
N GLY A 52 -5.41 3.61 -3.65
CA GLY A 52 -5.66 3.41 -5.08
C GLY A 52 -4.45 3.79 -5.93
N CYS A 53 -4.70 4.33 -7.12
CA CYS A 53 -3.67 4.63 -8.10
C CYS A 53 -3.21 6.09 -8.03
N ASN A 54 -2.09 6.41 -8.68
CA ASN A 54 -1.56 7.77 -8.85
C ASN A 54 -1.23 8.49 -7.53
N GLN A 55 -0.90 7.73 -6.48
CA GLN A 55 -0.59 8.24 -5.14
C GLN A 55 0.47 9.35 -5.13
N PHE A 56 1.48 9.26 -6.00
CA PHE A 56 2.58 10.22 -6.08
C PHE A 56 2.13 11.56 -6.67
N SER A 57 1.37 11.52 -7.77
CA SER A 57 0.83 12.72 -8.40
C SER A 57 -0.11 13.45 -7.44
N PHE A 58 -0.97 12.72 -6.72
CA PHE A 58 -1.84 13.33 -5.72
C PHE A 58 -1.07 13.93 -4.56
N ALA A 59 0.00 13.28 -4.07
CA ALA A 59 0.83 13.86 -3.01
C ALA A 59 1.47 15.19 -3.41
N ILE A 60 1.93 15.29 -4.67
CA ILE A 60 2.49 16.53 -5.21
C ILE A 60 1.41 17.61 -5.38
N MET A 61 0.23 17.24 -5.92
CA MET A 61 -0.90 18.16 -6.05
C MET A 61 -1.42 18.68 -4.71
N ASP A 62 -1.36 17.85 -3.67
CA ASP A 62 -1.76 18.21 -2.31
C ASP A 62 -0.65 18.99 -1.57
N GLU A 63 0.47 19.35 -2.23
CA GLU A 63 1.64 20.02 -1.66
C GLU A 63 2.16 19.35 -0.37
N ALA A 64 2.07 18.02 -0.34
CA ALA A 64 2.36 17.25 0.86
C ALA A 64 3.80 17.50 1.34
N ARG A 65 3.98 17.61 2.66
CA ARG A 65 5.30 17.75 3.30
C ARG A 65 5.83 16.45 3.88
N SER A 66 4.96 15.44 3.98
CA SER A 66 5.28 14.10 4.41
C SER A 66 4.56 13.11 3.52
N PHE A 67 5.20 11.98 3.28
CA PHE A 67 4.61 10.84 2.60
C PHE A 67 5.00 9.56 3.36
N GLY A 68 4.74 8.39 2.78
CA GLY A 68 5.07 7.13 3.42
C GLY A 68 4.75 5.91 2.58
N VAL A 69 4.97 4.75 3.18
CA VAL A 69 4.64 3.43 2.64
C VAL A 69 3.99 2.59 3.72
N SER A 70 3.15 1.65 3.31
CA SER A 70 2.31 0.86 4.23
C SER A 70 2.32 -0.62 3.86
N ILE A 71 2.35 -1.48 4.89
CA ILE A 71 2.03 -2.90 4.77
C ILE A 71 0.70 -3.13 5.47
N HIS A 72 -0.27 -3.64 4.74
CA HIS A 72 -1.59 -3.97 5.28
C HIS A 72 -2.00 -5.39 4.92
N ARG A 73 -2.89 -5.96 5.73
CA ARG A 73 -3.49 -7.26 5.43
C ARG A 73 -4.40 -7.14 4.21
N ILE A 74 -4.38 -8.14 3.34
CA ILE A 74 -5.39 -8.33 2.30
C ILE A 74 -6.50 -9.18 2.92
N ASP A 75 -7.71 -8.63 2.98
CA ASP A 75 -8.90 -9.36 3.45
C ASP A 75 -9.79 -9.71 2.26
N GLU A 76 -10.65 -10.72 2.42
CA GLU A 76 -11.70 -11.07 1.45
C GLU A 76 -12.72 -9.93 1.28
N ARG A 77 -12.81 -9.05 2.29
CA ARG A 77 -13.58 -7.81 2.21
C ARG A 77 -12.70 -6.70 1.63
N ILE A 78 -13.10 -6.19 0.47
CA ILE A 78 -12.53 -4.98 -0.13
C ILE A 78 -12.48 -3.88 0.96
N ASP A 79 -11.31 -3.27 1.15
CA ASP A 79 -11.06 -2.14 2.05
C ASP A 79 -11.07 -2.36 3.57
N HIS A 80 -11.04 -3.61 4.05
CA HIS A 80 -11.03 -3.91 5.50
C HIS A 80 -9.67 -4.38 6.05
N GLY A 81 -8.65 -4.40 5.20
CA GLY A 81 -7.31 -4.79 5.59
C GLY A 81 -6.77 -3.96 6.74
N ALA A 82 -6.48 -4.58 7.89
CA ALA A 82 -5.81 -3.88 8.99
C ALA A 82 -4.45 -3.37 8.52
N LEU A 83 -4.17 -2.08 8.74
CA LEU A 83 -2.83 -1.53 8.57
C LEU A 83 -1.93 -2.16 9.63
N LEU A 84 -0.89 -2.86 9.18
CA LEU A 84 0.01 -3.55 10.09
C LEU A 84 1.23 -2.69 10.40
N PHE A 85 1.81 -2.10 9.36
CA PHE A 85 3.03 -1.31 9.47
C PHE A 85 2.99 -0.13 8.52
N GLU A 86 3.58 0.98 8.94
CA GLU A 86 3.72 2.20 8.14
C GLU A 86 5.10 2.81 8.40
N LYS A 87 5.74 3.29 7.33
CA LYS A 87 6.97 4.09 7.41
C LYS A 87 6.74 5.44 6.75
N ARG A 88 6.88 6.51 7.53
CA ARG A 88 6.71 7.91 7.09
C ARG A 88 8.06 8.57 6.82
N PHE A 89 8.08 9.52 5.91
CA PHE A 89 9.25 10.35 5.60
C PHE A 89 8.84 11.72 5.07
N SER A 90 9.67 12.73 5.32
CA SER A 90 9.46 14.09 4.79
C SER A 90 9.76 14.16 3.30
N ILE A 91 9.06 15.03 2.58
CA ILE A 91 9.28 15.27 1.15
C ILE A 91 9.47 16.78 0.88
N SER A 92 10.26 17.09 -0.15
CA SER A 92 10.56 18.49 -0.53
C SER A 92 9.34 19.12 -1.23
N PRO A 93 9.09 20.44 -1.08
CA PRO A 93 8.12 21.18 -1.92
C PRO A 93 8.27 20.91 -3.42
N ASP A 94 9.52 20.80 -3.88
CA ASP A 94 9.85 20.76 -5.31
C ASP A 94 10.14 19.32 -5.79
N ILE A 95 9.67 18.31 -5.05
CA ILE A 95 9.91 16.91 -5.38
C ILE A 95 9.16 16.51 -6.66
N TRP A 96 9.83 15.79 -7.55
CA TRP A 96 9.22 15.22 -8.75
C TRP A 96 8.71 13.80 -8.49
N VAL A 97 7.78 13.34 -9.34
CA VAL A 97 7.15 12.01 -9.21
C VAL A 97 8.20 10.90 -9.15
N GLU A 98 9.22 10.96 -9.99
CA GLU A 98 10.29 9.95 -10.04
C GLU A 98 11.07 9.88 -8.72
N ASP A 99 11.45 11.03 -8.17
CA ASP A 99 12.19 11.11 -6.90
C ASP A 99 11.33 10.60 -5.72
N LEU A 100 10.05 10.97 -5.71
CA LEU A 100 9.11 10.50 -4.70
C LEU A 100 8.91 8.98 -4.79
N TYR A 101 8.77 8.45 -6.01
CA TYR A 101 8.67 7.01 -6.25
C TYR A 101 9.92 6.27 -5.76
N GLN A 102 11.12 6.72 -6.13
CA GLN A 102 12.36 6.08 -5.72
C GLN A 102 12.55 6.13 -4.19
N LYS A 103 12.17 7.25 -3.57
CA LYS A 103 12.17 7.38 -2.10
C LYS A 103 11.19 6.40 -1.45
N SER A 104 9.99 6.24 -2.00
CA SER A 104 9.02 5.25 -1.54
C SER A 104 9.51 3.82 -1.73
N VAL A 105 10.18 3.48 -2.84
CA VAL A 105 10.76 2.14 -3.06
C VAL A 105 11.79 1.83 -1.98
N ASN A 106 12.70 2.76 -1.69
CA ASN A 106 13.72 2.58 -0.65
C ASN A 106 13.09 2.38 0.73
N ALA A 107 12.13 3.24 1.10
CA ALA A 107 11.38 3.11 2.35
C ALA A 107 10.58 1.79 2.42
N GLY A 108 10.03 1.34 1.30
CA GLY A 108 9.28 0.09 1.19
C GLY A 108 10.17 -1.14 1.40
N ILE A 109 11.39 -1.14 0.84
CA ILE A 109 12.38 -2.19 1.05
C ILE A 109 12.79 -2.26 2.52
N GLU A 110 13.03 -1.11 3.16
CA GLU A 110 13.36 -1.05 4.58
C GLU A 110 12.21 -1.60 5.44
N LEU A 111 11.00 -1.08 5.23
CA LEU A 111 9.80 -1.55 5.95
C LEU A 111 9.60 -3.05 5.77
N PHE A 112 9.80 -3.57 4.56
CA PHE A 112 9.69 -4.99 4.28
C PHE A 112 10.72 -5.81 5.07
N LYS A 113 12.00 -5.40 5.04
CA LYS A 113 13.07 -6.10 5.81
C LYS A 113 12.83 -6.06 7.32
N GLU A 114 12.36 -4.92 7.82
CA GLU A 114 12.04 -4.71 9.24
C GLU A 114 10.88 -5.61 9.71
N THR A 115 9.99 -6.01 8.80
CA THR A 115 8.75 -6.76 9.12
C THR A 115 8.77 -8.23 8.70
N LEU A 116 9.88 -8.72 8.13
CA LEU A 116 10.03 -10.13 7.76
C LEU A 116 9.97 -11.05 8.99
N PRO A 117 9.20 -12.15 8.94
CA PRO A 117 9.19 -13.15 10.01
C PRO A 117 10.60 -13.71 10.26
N GLY A 118 11.06 -13.64 11.51
CA GLY A 118 12.39 -14.13 11.91
C GLY A 118 13.51 -13.09 11.94
N ASN A 119 13.21 -11.81 11.78
CA ASN A 119 14.17 -10.75 12.10
C ASN A 119 14.44 -10.75 13.62
N PRO A 120 15.67 -11.07 14.08
CA PRO A 120 15.98 -11.27 15.50
C PRO A 120 15.85 -9.99 16.35
N GLU A 121 15.71 -8.82 15.72
CA GLU A 121 15.65 -7.54 16.44
C GLU A 121 14.23 -7.09 16.83
N GLN A 122 13.15 -7.72 16.36
CA GLN A 122 11.79 -7.30 16.74
C GLN A 122 10.81 -8.46 17.00
N GLY A 123 10.55 -8.70 18.29
CA GLY A 123 9.17 -8.92 18.72
C GLY A 123 8.33 -7.71 18.35
N LEU A 124 7.08 -7.93 17.94
CA LEU A 124 6.08 -7.02 17.37
C LEU A 124 5.74 -5.74 18.18
N SER A 125 6.67 -5.10 18.90
CA SER A 125 6.38 -4.01 19.84
C SER A 125 7.36 -2.83 19.89
N GLY A 126 8.40 -2.75 19.05
CA GLY A 126 9.42 -1.71 19.25
C GLY A 126 10.14 -1.19 18.02
N SER A 127 9.55 -0.18 17.34
CA SER A 127 10.25 1.01 16.81
C SER A 127 9.31 1.84 15.93
N GLY A 128 8.66 2.88 16.45
CA GLY A 128 8.02 3.92 15.62
C GLY A 128 6.85 3.52 14.70
N TYR A 129 6.48 2.24 14.59
CA TYR A 129 5.36 1.78 13.78
C TYR A 129 4.03 2.05 14.50
N ARG A 130 3.08 2.67 13.79
CA ARG A 130 1.69 2.73 14.26
C ARG A 130 0.93 1.51 13.76
N TYR A 131 0.63 0.59 14.66
CA TYR A 131 -0.49 -0.33 14.46
C TYR A 131 -1.77 0.49 14.54
N THR A 132 -2.39 0.81 13.40
CA THR A 132 -3.69 1.49 13.42
C THR A 132 -4.77 0.46 13.11
N ARG A 133 -5.79 0.41 13.99
CA ARG A 133 -7.07 -0.25 13.67
C ARG A 133 -7.57 0.23 12.29
N PRO A 134 -8.34 -0.58 11.54
CA PRO A 134 -8.85 -0.18 10.24
C PRO A 134 -9.49 1.21 10.33
N PRO A 135 -9.20 2.11 9.39
CA PRO A 135 -9.78 3.44 9.39
C PRO A 135 -11.30 3.30 9.35
N GLU A 136 -11.98 4.03 10.25
CA GLU A 136 -13.45 4.13 10.25
C GLU A 136 -13.97 4.42 8.84
N PRO A 137 -15.14 3.90 8.43
CA PRO A 137 -15.69 4.05 7.07
C PRO A 137 -15.87 5.51 6.60
N TYR A 138 -15.69 6.49 7.49
CA TYR A 138 -16.03 7.89 7.26
C TYR A 138 -15.09 8.64 6.29
N LEU A 139 -13.96 8.07 5.88
CA LEU A 139 -13.11 8.67 4.83
C LEU A 139 -13.50 8.25 3.40
N LEU A 140 -14.58 7.49 3.23
CA LEU A 140 -15.04 6.99 1.92
C LEU A 140 -15.73 8.03 1.02
N GLN A 141 -15.97 9.27 1.49
CA GLN A 141 -16.96 10.15 0.84
C GLN A 141 -16.47 11.46 0.20
N LYS A 142 -15.17 11.71 0.06
CA LYS A 142 -14.71 13.02 -0.46
C LYS A 142 -14.30 13.12 -1.93
N ARG A 143 -14.34 12.04 -2.74
CA ARG A 143 -13.73 12.09 -4.08
C ARG A 143 -14.63 11.71 -5.27
N TYR A 144 -15.94 11.53 -5.07
CA TYR A 144 -16.92 11.43 -6.17
C TYR A 144 -17.85 12.65 -6.32
N SER A 145 -17.76 13.67 -5.46
CA SER A 145 -18.61 14.88 -5.54
C SER A 145 -17.95 16.07 -6.27
N GLY A 146 -16.86 15.84 -7.03
CA GLY A 146 -16.03 16.91 -7.59
C GLY A 146 -15.96 17.00 -9.12
N THR A 147 -16.87 16.39 -9.87
CA THR A 147 -16.98 16.66 -11.32
C THR A 147 -17.91 17.83 -11.58
N GLU A 148 -17.43 19.05 -11.32
CA GLU A 148 -17.82 20.21 -12.12
C GLU A 148 -16.67 20.49 -13.08
N THR A 149 -16.77 19.88 -14.26
CA THR A 149 -15.97 20.25 -15.42
C THR A 149 -16.38 21.65 -15.87
N HIS A 150 -15.64 22.68 -15.46
CA HIS A 150 -15.63 23.96 -16.16
C HIS A 150 -14.81 23.83 -17.44
N LEU A 151 -15.40 23.18 -18.45
CA LEU A 151 -15.03 23.37 -19.85
C LEU A 151 -16.08 24.29 -20.47
N GLY A 152 -15.92 25.59 -20.23
CA GLY A 152 -16.63 26.61 -20.99
C GLY A 152 -15.99 26.74 -22.36
N LEU A 153 -16.65 26.23 -23.39
CA LEU A 153 -16.42 26.64 -24.78
C LEU A 153 -17.48 27.69 -25.13
N PRO A 154 -17.11 28.87 -25.70
CA PRO A 154 -18.08 29.85 -26.13
C PRO A 154 -18.78 29.39 -27.42
N GLY A 155 -20.11 29.54 -27.43
CA GLY A 155 -20.94 29.48 -28.65
C GLY A 155 -21.04 30.83 -29.34
#